data_AF-A0A820JKG4-F1
#
_entry.id   AF-A0A820JKG4-F1
#
_cell.length_a   1.000
_cell.length_b   1.000
_cell.length_c   1.000
_cell.angle_alpha   90.00
_cell.angle_beta   90.00
_cell.angle_gamma   90.00
#
_symmetry.space_group_name_H-M   'P 1'
#
loop_
_entity.id
_entity.type
_entity.pdbx_description
1 polymer ?
#
loop_
_entity_poly.entity_id
_entity_poly.type
_entity_poly.pdbx_seq_one_letter_code
_entity_poly.pdbx_strand_id
1 'polypeptide(L)'
;MLTSLGVPESNMLEDPDNFYKRSSFHAVVLRTQKLMRVIKTMNSVGEIKRADVIGLNRNDITQHRQLWEFPMEKTTSKESSESSSVTSGLGSQGIRTGIPASSRRLGQKFIILHYSPFKAVWDWVIFLLVLYTGIITPYTISFLSDEDQKRTNLNVLPSTRQFNRERTSIHVLVIIDVLVDMMFIFDILISFRTTFVLKETNEVITSPILIAKHFVIDSWRRFVVDILGALPWDILFYGNGSHSSMRLANCFKLARLLRLVAFVRNFQKTEYRSAVLFFLMLLFAIAAHWLACIFHFIAILERPNLQVKYSWLDHLAEKYKMPYLVNDTLSGPDLKSKYLTALFFAMTSLTSVGFGNVAANTNGEKLFSILSMLAGSFLSASILGSVTTIIIKLYQGAEELKEMKQSIDDFIKHHRICKLLAKRMQDSFEHEGKNTKGIDMNSILKTFPECIQADICLHLNRELLNNCSVFEHANE
;
A
#
# COMPACT_ATOMS: atom_id res chain seq x y z
N MET A 1 -46.27 13.24 13.47
CA MET A 1 -45.50 12.55 12.41
C MET A 1 -45.28 11.06 12.68
N LEU A 2 -45.37 10.57 13.94
CA LEU A 2 -45.20 9.15 14.28
C LEU A 2 -46.51 8.34 14.39
N THR A 3 -47.68 8.97 14.31
CA THR A 3 -48.99 8.28 14.25
C THR A 3 -49.42 7.87 12.83
N SER A 4 -48.72 8.29 11.77
CA SER A 4 -49.06 7.92 10.38
C SER A 4 -48.33 6.66 9.86
N LEU A 5 -47.62 5.93 10.72
CA LEU A 5 -46.79 4.77 10.34
C LEU A 5 -47.27 3.43 10.96
N GLY A 6 -48.43 3.41 11.63
CA GLY A 6 -49.09 2.15 12.02
C GLY A 6 -48.27 1.24 12.95
N VAL A 7 -47.45 1.82 13.84
CA VAL A 7 -46.69 1.04 14.82
C VAL A 7 -47.51 0.88 16.10
N PRO A 8 -47.77 -0.34 16.60
CA PRO A 8 -48.57 -0.56 17.81
C PRO A 8 -47.86 -0.03 19.06
N GLU A 9 -48.65 0.49 20.01
CA GLU A 9 -48.24 1.18 21.25
C GLU A 9 -47.38 0.34 22.23
N SER A 10 -47.21 -0.96 22.00
CA SER A 10 -46.51 -1.87 22.91
C SER A 10 -44.98 -1.73 22.96
N ASN A 11 -44.38 -0.88 22.11
CA ASN A 11 -42.92 -0.72 22.03
C ASN A 11 -42.38 0.55 22.72
N MET A 12 -43.23 1.32 23.42
CA MET A 12 -42.81 2.57 24.07
C MET A 12 -42.06 2.40 25.41
N LEU A 13 -41.62 1.19 25.75
CA LEU A 13 -40.85 0.88 26.97
C LEU A 13 -39.43 0.35 26.68
N GLU A 14 -38.92 0.44 25.44
CA GLU A 14 -37.51 0.13 25.16
C GLU A 14 -36.60 1.36 25.35
N ASP A 15 -35.49 1.12 26.06
CA ASP A 15 -34.39 2.06 26.32
C ASP A 15 -33.93 2.74 25.01
N PRO A 16 -33.91 4.09 24.93
CA PRO A 16 -33.60 4.83 23.70
C PRO A 16 -32.24 4.44 23.08
N ASP A 17 -31.27 4.01 23.89
CA ASP A 17 -29.96 3.54 23.43
C ASP A 17 -30.03 2.22 22.62
N ASN A 18 -30.97 1.33 22.96
CA ASN A 18 -31.20 0.09 22.22
C ASN A 18 -31.92 0.33 20.90
N PHE A 19 -32.86 1.27 20.87
CA PHE A 19 -33.57 1.66 19.64
C PHE A 19 -32.61 2.29 18.61
N TYR A 20 -31.72 3.19 19.05
CA TYR A 20 -30.71 3.80 18.17
C TYR A 20 -29.68 2.80 17.63
N LYS A 21 -29.21 1.86 18.46
CA LYS A 21 -28.35 0.75 18.03
C LYS A 21 -29.04 -0.14 17.00
N ARG A 22 -30.31 -0.50 17.22
CA ARG A 22 -31.07 -1.39 16.33
C ARG A 22 -31.39 -0.71 15.00
N SER A 23 -31.73 0.58 15.02
CA SER A 23 -31.97 1.39 13.81
C SER A 23 -30.71 1.55 12.94
N SER A 24 -29.57 1.87 13.57
CA SER A 24 -28.29 2.01 12.85
C SER A 24 -27.78 0.67 12.31
N PHE A 25 -27.89 -0.41 13.10
CA PHE A 25 -27.55 -1.76 12.67
C PHE A 25 -28.44 -2.22 11.51
N HIS A 26 -29.75 -1.99 11.59
CA HIS A 26 -30.69 -2.35 10.53
C HIS A 26 -30.44 -1.54 9.24
N ALA A 27 -30.09 -0.25 9.34
CA ALA A 27 -29.72 0.57 8.19
C ALA A 27 -28.42 0.12 7.51
N VAL A 28 -27.40 -0.28 8.29
CA VAL A 28 -26.13 -0.82 7.77
C VAL A 28 -26.31 -2.22 7.18
N VAL A 29 -27.10 -3.08 7.83
CA VAL A 29 -27.47 -4.40 7.30
C VAL A 29 -28.27 -4.25 6.00
N LEU A 30 -29.20 -3.31 5.92
CA LEU A 30 -29.92 -3.02 4.67
C LEU A 30 -28.99 -2.52 3.58
N ARG A 31 -28.04 -1.62 3.87
CA ARG A 31 -27.07 -1.11 2.87
C ARG A 31 -26.11 -2.20 2.40
N THR A 32 -25.58 -3.02 3.31
CA THR A 32 -24.70 -4.15 3.00
C THR A 32 -25.44 -5.29 2.29
N GLN A 33 -26.69 -5.57 2.65
CA GLN A 33 -27.55 -6.53 1.94
C GLN A 33 -27.96 -6.02 0.56
N LYS A 34 -28.15 -4.71 0.37
CA LYS A 34 -28.44 -4.11 -0.94
C LYS A 34 -27.20 -4.16 -1.82
N LEU A 35 -26.02 -3.86 -1.26
CA LEU A 35 -24.73 -3.99 -1.95
C LEU A 35 -24.42 -5.46 -2.30
N MET A 36 -24.62 -6.39 -1.37
CA MET A 36 -24.48 -7.84 -1.61
C MET A 36 -25.49 -8.34 -2.63
N ARG A 37 -26.74 -7.83 -2.63
CA ARG A 37 -27.72 -8.16 -3.68
C ARG A 37 -27.30 -7.62 -5.04
N VAL A 38 -26.73 -6.41 -5.11
CA VAL A 38 -26.19 -5.84 -6.35
C VAL A 38 -24.98 -6.65 -6.84
N ILE A 39 -24.05 -7.01 -5.95
CA ILE A 39 -22.91 -7.86 -6.29
C ILE A 39 -23.37 -9.25 -6.74
N LYS A 40 -24.36 -9.85 -6.05
CA LYS A 40 -24.91 -11.17 -6.38
C LYS A 40 -25.73 -11.15 -7.67
N THR A 41 -26.43 -10.05 -7.99
CA THR A 41 -27.09 -9.87 -9.29
C THR A 41 -26.09 -9.57 -10.40
N MET A 42 -24.99 -8.85 -10.14
CA MET A 42 -23.92 -8.66 -11.13
C MET A 42 -23.15 -9.95 -11.40
N ASN A 43 -22.87 -10.77 -10.37
CA ASN A 43 -22.29 -12.09 -10.55
C ASN A 43 -23.25 -13.08 -11.22
N SER A 44 -24.55 -13.08 -10.86
CA SER A 44 -25.53 -13.94 -11.53
C SER A 44 -25.78 -13.50 -12.96
N VAL A 45 -25.77 -12.20 -13.25
CA VAL A 45 -25.82 -11.69 -14.64
C VAL A 45 -24.53 -12.05 -15.38
N GLY A 46 -23.38 -12.08 -14.71
CA GLY A 46 -22.11 -12.58 -15.26
C GLY A 46 -22.11 -14.09 -15.55
N GLU A 47 -22.72 -14.90 -14.69
CA GLU A 47 -22.85 -16.35 -14.86
C GLU A 47 -23.92 -16.73 -15.88
N ILE A 48 -25.08 -16.06 -15.88
CA ILE A 48 -26.15 -16.24 -16.89
C ILE A 48 -25.63 -15.82 -18.27
N LYS A 49 -24.87 -14.71 -18.37
CA LYS A 49 -24.21 -14.31 -19.62
C LYS A 49 -23.06 -15.23 -20.03
N ARG A 50 -22.38 -15.90 -19.10
CA ARG A 50 -21.41 -16.97 -19.42
C ARG A 50 -22.10 -18.22 -19.98
N ALA A 51 -23.26 -18.60 -19.44
CA ALA A 51 -24.03 -19.74 -19.92
C ALA A 51 -24.59 -19.50 -21.33
N ASP A 52 -25.08 -18.28 -21.61
CA ASP A 52 -25.60 -17.91 -22.94
C ASP A 52 -24.50 -17.75 -24.01
N VAL A 53 -23.26 -17.44 -23.62
CA VAL A 53 -22.10 -17.33 -24.54
C VAL A 53 -21.50 -18.69 -24.90
N ILE A 54 -21.75 -19.76 -24.13
CA ILE A 54 -21.13 -21.07 -24.34
C ILE A 54 -22.12 -22.13 -24.86
N GLY A 55 -23.44 -21.88 -24.84
CA GLY A 55 -24.42 -22.77 -25.50
C GLY A 55 -24.39 -24.22 -24.99
N LEU A 56 -24.10 -24.44 -23.71
CA LEU A 56 -24.04 -25.77 -23.11
C LEU A 56 -25.38 -26.15 -22.47
N ASN A 57 -25.89 -27.31 -22.86
CA ASN A 57 -27.06 -27.95 -22.28
C ASN A 57 -26.76 -28.40 -20.83
N ARG A 58 -27.78 -28.33 -19.97
CA ARG A 58 -27.68 -28.40 -18.49
C ARG A 58 -27.20 -29.76 -17.92
N ASN A 59 -26.88 -30.75 -18.77
CA ASN A 59 -26.59 -32.11 -18.34
C ASN A 59 -25.09 -32.49 -18.30
N ASP A 60 -24.18 -31.65 -18.81
CA ASP A 60 -22.73 -32.00 -18.86
C ASP A 60 -21.91 -31.56 -17.62
N ILE A 61 -22.55 -30.93 -16.63
CA ILE A 61 -21.86 -30.35 -15.45
C ILE A 61 -21.37 -31.42 -14.46
N THR A 62 -21.69 -32.70 -14.65
CA THR A 62 -21.29 -33.77 -13.71
C THR A 62 -20.07 -34.59 -14.15
N GLN A 63 -19.54 -34.42 -15.36
CA GLN A 63 -18.46 -35.30 -15.86
C GLN A 63 -17.08 -34.65 -16.06
N HIS A 64 -16.96 -33.32 -16.03
CA HIS A 64 -15.69 -32.62 -16.32
C HIS A 64 -14.87 -32.16 -15.10
N ARG A 65 -14.98 -32.87 -13.96
CA ARG A 65 -14.24 -32.53 -12.73
C ARG A 65 -12.83 -33.16 -12.62
N GLN A 66 -12.35 -33.91 -13.60
CA GLN A 66 -11.12 -34.72 -13.47
C GLN A 66 -9.91 -34.31 -14.34
N LEU A 67 -9.90 -33.15 -15.00
CA LEU A 67 -8.82 -32.78 -15.95
C LEU A 67 -7.88 -31.65 -15.50
N TRP A 68 -7.76 -31.37 -14.20
CA TRP A 68 -6.84 -30.34 -13.67
C TRP A 68 -5.85 -30.86 -12.62
N GLU A 69 -5.32 -32.09 -12.79
CA GLU A 69 -4.10 -32.51 -12.08
C GLU A 69 -2.89 -32.35 -13.00
N PHE A 70 -2.02 -31.39 -12.65
CA PHE A 70 -0.70 -31.20 -13.24
C PHE A 70 0.28 -32.30 -12.78
N PRO A 71 1.09 -32.89 -13.66
CA PRO A 71 2.36 -33.48 -13.27
C PRO A 71 3.50 -32.47 -13.45
N MET A 72 4.29 -32.30 -12.40
CA MET A 72 5.61 -31.69 -12.43
C MET A 72 6.61 -32.66 -13.08
N GLU A 73 7.35 -32.22 -14.10
CA GLU A 73 8.56 -32.92 -14.55
C GLU A 73 9.73 -31.95 -14.76
N LYS A 74 10.85 -32.29 -14.12
CA LYS A 74 12.13 -31.59 -14.11
C LYS A 74 12.92 -31.92 -15.38
N THR A 75 13.60 -30.93 -15.96
CA THR A 75 14.73 -31.18 -16.85
C THR A 75 15.99 -30.47 -16.34
N THR A 76 17.03 -31.29 -16.18
CA THR A 76 18.39 -30.94 -15.75
C THR A 76 19.34 -30.88 -16.95
N SER A 77 20.43 -30.13 -16.79
CA SER A 77 21.72 -30.19 -17.52
C SER A 77 21.73 -29.56 -18.92
N LYS A 78 22.78 -28.89 -19.42
CA LYS A 78 24.19 -28.69 -19.06
C LYS A 78 24.68 -27.57 -19.99
N GLU A 79 25.37 -26.54 -19.51
CA GLU A 79 26.17 -25.65 -20.37
C GLU A 79 27.64 -25.98 -20.19
N SER A 80 28.26 -26.47 -21.27
CA SER A 80 29.71 -26.55 -21.44
C SER A 80 30.14 -25.51 -22.47
N SER A 81 31.05 -24.66 -22.02
CA SER A 81 31.92 -23.76 -22.77
C SER A 81 32.50 -24.34 -24.07
N GLU A 82 32.53 -23.54 -25.13
CA GLU A 82 33.69 -23.45 -26.02
C GLU A 82 33.72 -22.13 -26.81
N SER A 83 34.93 -21.60 -26.90
CA SER A 83 35.33 -20.35 -27.55
C SER A 83 35.94 -20.62 -28.92
N SER A 84 35.65 -19.81 -29.93
CA SER A 84 36.60 -19.58 -31.03
C SER A 84 36.30 -18.29 -31.80
N SER A 85 37.30 -17.42 -31.79
CA SER A 85 37.54 -16.29 -32.69
C SER A 85 37.95 -16.73 -34.09
N VAL A 86 37.50 -16.06 -35.16
CA VAL A 86 38.29 -15.72 -36.37
C VAL A 86 37.72 -14.45 -37.03
N THR A 87 38.64 -13.65 -37.57
CA THR A 87 38.63 -12.27 -38.08
C THR A 87 38.40 -12.10 -39.59
N SER A 88 38.21 -10.82 -39.98
CA SER A 88 38.37 -10.16 -41.32
C SER A 88 37.11 -10.09 -42.21
N GLY A 89 36.78 -9.01 -42.93
CA GLY A 89 37.37 -7.69 -43.15
C GLY A 89 36.52 -6.91 -44.19
N LEU A 90 36.80 -5.59 -44.34
CA LEU A 90 36.17 -4.57 -45.22
C LEU A 90 34.79 -4.06 -44.74
N GLY A 91 34.51 -2.77 -44.57
CA GLY A 91 35.20 -1.54 -44.97
C GLY A 91 34.18 -0.57 -45.55
N SER A 92 33.67 0.37 -44.74
CA SER A 92 33.08 1.62 -45.25
C SER A 92 33.05 2.68 -44.15
N GLN A 93 33.68 3.81 -44.45
CA GLN A 93 33.88 4.96 -43.58
C GLN A 93 32.63 5.84 -43.53
N GLY A 94 32.21 6.20 -42.32
CA GLY A 94 31.19 7.22 -42.07
C GLY A 94 31.50 7.99 -40.79
N ILE A 95 32.34 9.02 -40.93
CA ILE A 95 32.45 10.26 -40.13
C ILE A 95 32.24 10.11 -38.61
N ARG A 96 33.37 9.86 -37.92
CA ARG A 96 33.54 10.05 -36.47
C ARG A 96 33.63 11.54 -36.12
N THR A 97 32.65 12.08 -35.40
CA THR A 97 32.90 13.16 -34.45
C THR A 97 33.34 12.52 -33.13
N GLY A 98 34.65 12.42 -32.96
CA GLY A 98 35.26 11.91 -31.74
C GLY A 98 35.13 12.91 -30.61
N ILE A 99 34.31 12.58 -29.61
CA ILE A 99 34.57 12.96 -28.23
C ILE A 99 35.18 11.72 -27.57
N PRO A 100 36.37 11.80 -26.95
CA PRO A 100 37.07 10.62 -26.48
C PRO A 100 36.32 10.02 -25.29
N ALA A 101 35.76 8.83 -25.48
CA ALA A 101 35.28 7.94 -24.42
C ALA A 101 36.47 7.34 -23.63
N SER A 102 37.39 8.21 -23.20
CA SER A 102 38.56 7.88 -22.39
C SER A 102 38.60 8.74 -21.12
N SER A 103 37.47 8.84 -20.42
CA SER A 103 37.49 9.14 -18.99
C SER A 103 37.45 7.83 -18.22
N ARG A 104 38.65 7.27 -18.07
CA ARG A 104 39.11 6.52 -16.89
C ARG A 104 38.03 5.66 -16.24
N ARG A 105 38.02 4.37 -16.59
CA ARG A 105 37.75 3.28 -15.62
C ARG A 105 38.85 3.29 -14.55
N LEU A 106 39.01 4.39 -13.81
CA LEU A 106 39.70 4.33 -12.53
C LEU A 106 38.70 3.64 -11.60
N GLY A 107 39.03 2.41 -11.22
CA GLY A 107 38.16 1.55 -10.42
C GLY A 107 37.70 2.26 -9.16
N GLN A 108 36.53 2.88 -9.21
CA GLN A 108 35.80 3.26 -8.02
C GLN A 108 34.97 2.06 -7.61
N LYS A 109 35.68 1.12 -6.97
CA LYS A 109 35.05 0.03 -6.21
C LYS A 109 34.06 0.71 -5.24
N PHE A 110 32.79 0.28 -5.24
CA PHE A 110 31.68 0.81 -4.42
C PHE A 110 30.93 2.06 -4.94
N ILE A 111 30.39 2.01 -6.16
CA ILE A 111 29.30 2.90 -6.60
C ILE A 111 28.07 2.06 -6.92
N ILE A 112 26.93 2.40 -6.32
CA ILE A 112 25.66 1.70 -6.53
C ILE A 112 24.86 2.49 -7.58
N LEU A 113 24.45 1.82 -8.64
CA LEU A 113 23.56 2.43 -9.62
C LEU A 113 22.15 2.53 -9.04
N HIS A 114 21.48 3.66 -9.28
CA HIS A 114 20.13 3.92 -8.78
C HIS A 114 19.06 2.91 -9.24
N TYR A 115 19.26 2.27 -10.40
CA TYR A 115 18.38 1.21 -10.93
C TYR A 115 18.85 -0.21 -10.58
N SER A 116 19.89 -0.35 -9.76
CA SER A 116 20.38 -1.67 -9.35
C SER A 116 19.31 -2.45 -8.58
N PRO A 117 19.15 -3.77 -8.82
CA PRO A 117 18.21 -4.61 -8.06
C PRO A 117 18.51 -4.58 -6.55
N PHE A 118 19.78 -4.44 -6.17
CA PHE A 118 20.20 -4.26 -4.78
C PHE A 118 19.59 -2.99 -4.17
N LYS A 119 19.62 -1.87 -4.91
CA LYS A 119 19.08 -0.59 -4.44
C LYS A 119 17.56 -0.67 -4.25
N ALA A 120 16.87 -1.35 -5.17
CA ALA A 120 15.43 -1.57 -5.07
C ALA A 120 15.06 -2.39 -3.81
N VAL A 121 15.78 -3.49 -3.53
CA VAL A 121 15.57 -4.29 -2.32
C VAL A 121 15.86 -3.46 -1.07
N TRP A 122 16.94 -2.68 -1.07
CA TRP A 122 17.28 -1.78 0.04
C TRP A 122 16.17 -0.74 0.31
N ASP A 123 15.59 -0.14 -0.74
CA ASP A 123 14.46 0.79 -0.59
C ASP A 123 13.24 0.14 0.08
N TRP A 124 12.97 -1.14 -0.21
CA TRP A 124 11.91 -1.89 0.48
C TRP A 124 12.23 -2.15 1.96
N VAL A 125 13.48 -2.45 2.29
CA VAL A 125 13.92 -2.60 3.69
C VAL A 125 13.74 -1.28 4.44
N ILE A 126 14.20 -0.16 3.87
CA ILE A 126 14.03 1.16 4.46
C ILE A 126 12.54 1.52 4.61
N PHE A 127 11.71 1.20 3.62
CA PHE A 127 10.27 1.39 3.73
C PHE A 127 9.66 0.63 4.91
N LEU A 128 10.01 -0.64 5.11
CA LEU A 128 9.53 -1.43 6.26
C LEU A 128 9.99 -0.84 7.60
N LEU A 129 11.24 -0.35 7.68
CA LEU A 129 11.75 0.33 8.86
C LEU A 129 11.04 1.66 9.13
N VAL A 130 10.72 2.42 8.08
CA VAL A 130 9.94 3.65 8.19
C VAL A 130 8.53 3.34 8.68
N LEU A 131 7.89 2.29 8.14
CA LEU A 131 6.58 1.82 8.59
C LEU A 131 6.61 1.42 10.07
N TYR A 132 7.62 0.66 10.50
CA TYR A 132 7.84 0.32 11.91
C TYR A 132 7.91 1.59 12.78
N THR A 133 8.73 2.58 12.40
CA THR A 133 8.84 3.83 13.17
C THR A 133 7.54 4.62 13.20
N GLY A 134 6.77 4.62 12.10
CA GLY A 134 5.47 5.30 12.01
C GLY A 134 4.38 4.68 12.89
N ILE A 135 4.55 3.43 13.31
CA ILE A 135 3.63 2.72 14.22
C ILE A 135 4.14 2.79 15.67
N ILE A 136 5.41 2.44 15.90
CA ILE A 136 5.94 2.32 17.28
C ILE A 136 6.14 3.69 17.94
N THR A 137 6.51 4.74 17.19
CA THR A 137 6.73 6.07 17.78
C THR A 137 5.47 6.67 18.41
N PRO A 138 4.32 6.80 17.73
CA PRO A 138 3.10 7.32 18.37
C PRO A 138 2.58 6.38 19.46
N TYR A 139 2.73 5.06 19.30
CA TYR A 139 2.36 4.08 20.33
C TYR A 139 3.17 4.26 21.61
N THR A 140 4.49 4.43 21.51
CA THR A 140 5.37 4.65 22.67
C THR A 140 5.08 5.96 23.39
N ILE A 141 4.80 7.03 22.64
CA ILE A 141 4.47 8.34 23.20
C ILE A 141 3.11 8.31 23.91
N SER A 142 2.10 7.66 23.34
CA SER A 142 0.74 7.68 23.89
C SER A 142 0.52 6.63 24.99
N PHE A 143 0.96 5.38 24.77
CA PHE A 143 0.61 4.24 25.63
C PHE A 143 1.74 3.83 26.59
N LEU A 144 3.00 3.86 26.15
CA LEU A 144 4.13 3.43 27.01
C LEU A 144 4.64 4.55 27.93
N SER A 145 4.59 5.80 27.50
CA SER A 145 5.07 6.92 28.32
C SER A 145 4.26 7.09 29.62
N ASP A 146 2.95 6.81 29.59
CA ASP A 146 2.10 6.79 30.78
C ASP A 146 2.47 5.63 31.74
N GLU A 147 2.76 4.45 31.20
CA GLU A 147 3.24 3.29 31.97
C GLU A 147 4.61 3.53 32.60
N ASP A 148 5.54 4.17 31.86
CA ASP A 148 6.88 4.48 32.35
C ASP A 148 6.83 5.54 33.47
N GLN A 149 5.97 6.55 33.36
CA GLN A 149 5.75 7.53 34.43
C GLN A 149 5.16 6.88 35.70
N LYS A 150 4.21 5.94 35.54
CA LYS A 150 3.69 5.15 36.67
C LYS A 150 4.78 4.33 37.34
N ARG A 151 5.67 3.72 36.56
CA ARG A 151 6.81 2.93 37.05
C ARG A 151 7.85 3.77 37.78
N THR A 152 8.19 4.96 37.29
CA THR A 152 9.11 5.86 37.99
C THR A 152 8.58 6.27 39.36
N ASN A 153 7.26 6.44 39.50
CA ASN A 153 6.64 6.74 40.79
C ASN A 153 6.60 5.51 41.73
N LEU A 154 6.49 4.29 41.20
CA LEU A 154 6.50 3.03 41.96
C LEU A 154 7.89 2.61 42.48
N ASN A 155 8.97 3.10 41.86
CA ASN A 155 10.36 2.80 42.25
C ASN A 155 10.84 3.54 43.51
N VAL A 156 9.96 4.28 44.18
CA VAL A 156 10.26 5.00 45.44
C VAL A 156 10.30 4.04 46.64
N LEU A 157 9.68 2.85 46.56
CA LEU A 157 9.68 1.85 47.65
C LEU A 157 10.45 0.56 47.28
N PRO A 158 11.27 -0.02 48.18
CA PRO A 158 12.10 -1.19 47.89
C PRO A 158 11.34 -2.49 47.58
N SER A 159 10.12 -2.66 48.11
CA SER A 159 9.34 -3.90 48.04
C SER A 159 8.67 -4.15 46.68
N THR A 160 8.41 -3.11 45.89
CA THR A 160 7.80 -3.19 44.54
C THR A 160 8.80 -3.49 43.42
N ARG A 161 10.11 -3.51 43.72
CA ARG A 161 11.19 -3.72 42.74
C ARG A 161 11.30 -5.17 42.26
N GLN A 162 10.91 -6.13 43.11
CA GLN A 162 11.12 -7.56 42.87
C GLN A 162 10.01 -8.20 42.01
N PHE A 163 8.78 -7.66 42.07
CA PHE A 163 7.63 -8.12 41.27
C PHE A 163 7.64 -7.58 39.83
N ASN A 164 8.29 -6.45 39.57
CA ASN A 164 8.39 -5.82 38.24
C ASN A 164 9.46 -6.43 37.31
N ARG A 165 10.17 -7.48 37.76
CA ARG A 165 11.26 -8.14 37.02
C ARG A 165 10.75 -8.92 35.79
N GLU A 166 9.45 -9.14 35.68
CA GLU A 166 8.79 -9.90 34.61
C GLU A 166 8.26 -9.00 33.46
N ARG A 167 9.06 -8.03 32.98
CA ARG A 167 8.71 -7.26 31.77
C ARG A 167 9.91 -7.15 30.80
N THR A 168 10.36 -8.31 30.33
CA THR A 168 11.38 -8.49 29.26
C THR A 168 11.07 -7.71 27.98
N SER A 169 9.79 -7.42 27.69
CA SER A 169 9.34 -6.79 26.44
C SER A 169 9.86 -5.36 26.21
N ILE A 170 10.06 -4.56 27.27
CA ILE A 170 10.49 -3.16 27.12
C ILE A 170 11.98 -3.06 26.77
N HIS A 171 12.82 -3.91 27.38
CA HIS A 171 14.24 -3.96 27.02
C HIS A 171 14.45 -4.43 25.58
N VAL A 172 13.61 -5.34 25.09
CA VAL A 172 13.65 -5.80 23.70
C VAL A 172 13.27 -4.67 22.71
N LEU A 173 12.25 -3.87 23.01
CA LEU A 173 11.86 -2.71 22.18
C LEU A 173 12.99 -1.69 22.03
N VAL A 174 13.67 -1.34 23.12
CA VAL A 174 14.80 -0.40 23.08
C VAL A 174 15.95 -0.93 22.21
N ILE A 175 16.26 -2.23 22.29
CA ILE A 175 17.29 -2.85 21.45
C ILE A 175 16.89 -2.78 19.97
N ILE A 176 15.62 -3.07 19.65
CA ILE A 176 15.11 -2.98 18.28
C ILE A 176 15.20 -1.53 17.78
N ASP A 177 14.81 -0.54 18.58
CA ASP A 177 14.86 0.87 18.20
C ASP A 177 16.30 1.34 17.90
N VAL A 178 17.29 0.89 18.69
CA VAL A 178 18.71 1.16 18.41
C VAL A 178 19.17 0.50 17.11
N LEU A 179 18.79 -0.76 16.85
CA LEU A 179 19.13 -1.45 15.60
C LEU A 179 18.51 -0.75 14.38
N VAL A 180 17.26 -0.31 14.51
CA VAL A 180 16.54 0.46 13.48
C VAL A 180 17.26 1.78 13.20
N ASP A 181 17.66 2.51 14.23
CA ASP A 181 18.41 3.77 14.08
C ASP A 181 19.77 3.55 13.39
N MET A 182 20.49 2.47 13.72
CA MET A 182 21.72 2.09 13.03
C MET A 182 21.49 1.80 11.54
N MET A 183 20.41 1.11 11.18
CA MET A 183 20.05 0.85 9.77
C MET A 183 19.79 2.15 8.99
N PHE A 184 19.18 3.16 9.61
CA PHE A 184 19.00 4.48 8.98
C PHE A 184 20.31 5.24 8.80
N ILE A 185 21.26 5.11 9.74
CA ILE A 185 22.61 5.66 9.55
C ILE A 185 23.28 4.99 8.34
N PHE A 186 23.14 3.67 8.18
CA PHE A 186 23.63 2.97 6.99
C PHE A 186 22.95 3.43 5.69
N ASP A 187 21.65 3.75 5.72
CA ASP A 187 20.93 4.30 4.56
C ASP A 187 21.56 5.62 4.07
N ILE A 188 21.90 6.52 5.02
CA ILE A 188 22.60 7.78 4.70
C ILE A 188 23.93 7.48 4.00
N LEU A 189 24.72 6.52 4.51
CA LEU A 189 26.00 6.13 3.92
C LEU A 189 25.85 5.55 2.49
N ILE A 190 24.81 4.73 2.27
CA ILE A 190 24.49 4.17 0.94
C ILE A 190 24.03 5.28 -0.01
N SER A 191 23.27 6.25 0.49
CA SER A 191 22.83 7.41 -0.30
C SER A 191 24.01 8.24 -0.82
N PHE A 192 25.11 8.37 -0.06
CA PHE A 192 26.34 9.01 -0.52
C PHE A 192 27.06 8.27 -1.66
N ARG A 193 26.77 6.98 -1.86
CA ARG A 193 27.40 6.12 -2.89
C ARG A 193 26.47 5.77 -4.04
N THR A 194 25.24 6.30 -4.04
CA THR A 194 24.26 6.03 -5.09
C THR A 194 24.35 7.08 -6.20
N THR A 195 24.36 6.65 -7.47
CA THR A 195 24.41 7.57 -8.62
C THR A 195 23.13 8.40 -8.75
N PHE A 196 23.25 9.60 -9.33
CA PHE A 196 22.09 10.44 -9.68
C PHE A 196 22.13 10.79 -11.17
N VAL A 197 20.93 11.04 -11.72
CA VAL A 197 20.77 11.52 -13.10
C VAL A 197 20.57 13.03 -13.04
N LEU A 198 21.38 13.78 -13.78
CA LEU A 198 21.20 15.23 -13.88
C LEU A 198 20.00 15.50 -14.79
N LYS A 199 19.00 16.25 -14.31
CA LYS A 199 17.75 16.50 -15.05
C LYS A 199 17.96 17.27 -16.36
N GLU A 200 19.03 18.04 -16.47
CA GLU A 200 19.30 18.93 -17.60
C GLU A 200 20.00 18.22 -18.76
N THR A 201 20.97 17.34 -18.48
CA THR A 201 21.74 16.63 -19.50
C THR A 201 21.33 15.17 -19.67
N ASN A 202 20.48 14.65 -18.77
CA ASN A 202 20.10 13.23 -18.65
C ASN A 202 21.30 12.27 -18.55
N GLU A 203 22.49 12.78 -18.23
CA GLU A 203 23.70 12.01 -18.07
C GLU A 203 23.79 11.45 -16.65
N VAL A 204 24.28 10.21 -16.56
CA VAL A 204 24.49 9.52 -15.29
C VAL A 204 25.87 9.88 -14.76
N ILE A 205 25.91 10.69 -13.71
CA ILE A 205 27.16 11.09 -13.06
C ILE A 205 27.56 10.00 -12.05
N THR A 206 28.77 9.49 -12.20
CA THR A 206 29.34 8.42 -11.36
C THR A 206 30.38 8.90 -10.34
N SER A 207 30.82 10.17 -10.41
CA SER A 207 31.92 10.64 -9.56
C SER A 207 31.47 10.91 -8.10
N PRO A 208 32.11 10.29 -7.08
CA PRO A 208 31.65 10.29 -5.68
C PRO A 208 31.77 11.66 -5.01
N ILE A 209 32.76 12.47 -5.40
CA ILE A 209 32.94 13.83 -4.88
C ILE A 209 31.79 14.72 -5.38
N LEU A 210 31.37 14.55 -6.63
CA LEU A 210 30.25 15.31 -7.21
C LEU A 210 28.91 14.83 -6.65
N ILE A 211 28.75 13.52 -6.44
CA ILE A 211 27.59 12.94 -5.74
C ILE A 211 27.47 13.51 -4.32
N ALA A 212 28.56 13.52 -3.55
CA ALA A 212 28.56 14.06 -2.19
C ALA A 212 28.28 15.58 -2.19
N LYS A 213 28.88 16.34 -3.11
CA LYS A 213 28.64 17.78 -3.22
C LYS A 213 27.20 18.10 -3.57
N HIS A 214 26.62 17.40 -4.54
CA HIS A 214 25.23 17.57 -4.92
C HIS A 214 24.28 17.14 -3.79
N PHE A 215 24.60 16.05 -3.08
CA PHE A 215 23.77 15.59 -1.96
C PHE A 215 23.78 16.56 -0.76
N VAL A 216 24.94 17.13 -0.42
CA VAL A 216 25.08 18.02 0.74
C VAL A 216 24.71 19.46 0.42
N ILE A 217 25.14 20.00 -0.72
CA ILE A 217 24.99 21.42 -1.05
C ILE A 217 23.69 21.66 -1.82
N ASP A 218 23.50 20.98 -2.96
CA ASP A 218 22.33 21.21 -3.82
C ASP A 218 21.05 20.63 -3.20
N SER A 219 21.18 19.60 -2.37
CA SER A 219 20.10 18.94 -1.65
C SER A 219 20.19 19.11 -0.12
N TRP A 220 20.70 20.23 0.39
CA TRP A 220 20.85 20.48 1.84
C TRP A 220 19.62 20.16 2.69
N ARG A 221 18.42 20.55 2.23
CA ARG A 221 17.15 20.25 2.93
C ARG A 221 16.93 18.74 3.11
N ARG A 222 17.33 17.94 2.13
CA ARG A 222 17.22 16.47 2.19
C ARG A 222 18.18 15.91 3.23
N PHE A 223 19.42 16.38 3.21
CA PHE A 223 20.45 15.93 4.15
C PHE A 223 20.06 16.20 5.60
N VAL A 224 19.53 17.40 5.90
CA VAL A 224 19.08 17.76 7.26
C VAL A 224 17.94 16.88 7.73
N VAL A 225 16.95 16.59 6.87
CA VAL A 225 15.82 15.71 7.18
C VAL A 225 16.28 14.29 7.48
N ASP A 226 17.19 13.76 6.66
CA ASP A 226 17.70 12.39 6.81
C ASP A 226 18.56 12.28 8.11
N ILE A 227 19.38 13.30 8.45
CA ILE A 227 20.15 13.34 9.69
C ILE A 227 19.29 13.50 10.94
N LEU A 228 18.40 14.50 10.99
CA LEU A 228 17.54 14.73 12.15
C LEU A 228 16.63 13.52 12.41
N GLY A 229 16.23 12.85 11.33
CA GLY A 229 15.53 11.59 11.38
C GLY A 229 16.36 10.49 12.02
N ALA A 230 17.65 10.33 11.70
CA ALA A 230 18.49 9.21 12.12
C ALA A 230 19.09 9.32 13.55
N LEU A 231 18.97 10.46 14.22
CA LEU A 231 19.54 10.65 15.55
C LEU A 231 18.77 9.87 16.65
N PRO A 232 19.47 9.08 17.50
CA PRO A 232 18.85 8.38 18.63
C PRO A 232 18.63 9.35 19.80
N TRP A 233 17.56 10.14 19.72
CA TRP A 233 17.24 11.20 20.69
C TRP A 233 17.13 10.69 22.14
N ASP A 234 16.72 9.44 22.34
CA ASP A 234 16.52 8.85 23.67
C ASP A 234 17.83 8.71 24.46
N ILE A 235 18.92 8.37 23.77
CA ILE A 235 20.24 8.22 24.38
C ILE A 235 20.81 9.60 24.72
N LEU A 236 20.54 10.60 23.86
CA LEU A 236 21.05 11.96 24.02
C LEU A 236 20.47 12.66 25.26
N PHE A 237 19.20 12.38 25.61
CA PHE A 237 18.53 13.00 26.75
C PHE A 237 18.53 12.14 28.03
N TYR A 238 19.05 10.91 27.99
CA TYR A 238 19.11 10.00 29.15
C TYR A 238 19.93 10.56 30.33
N GLY A 239 20.93 11.42 30.07
CA GLY A 239 21.80 11.99 31.10
C GLY A 239 21.21 13.15 31.92
N ASN A 240 20.17 13.82 31.43
CA ASN A 240 19.56 14.97 32.10
C ASN A 240 18.24 14.54 32.77
N GLY A 241 18.31 14.03 34.00
CA GLY A 241 17.18 13.47 34.76
C GLY A 241 16.05 14.45 35.18
N SER A 242 15.84 15.55 34.44
CA SER A 242 14.74 16.50 34.70
C SER A 242 13.45 16.07 34.00
N HIS A 243 12.31 16.22 34.68
CA HIS A 243 10.98 15.97 34.10
C HIS A 243 10.73 16.79 32.81
N SER A 244 11.31 17.99 32.71
CA SER A 244 11.23 18.81 31.49
C SER A 244 12.03 18.21 30.33
N SER A 245 13.19 17.61 30.63
CA SER A 245 14.04 16.94 29.65
C SER A 245 13.38 15.67 29.09
N MET A 246 12.59 14.95 29.90
CA MET A 246 11.85 13.76 29.44
C MET A 246 10.69 14.11 28.49
N ARG A 247 10.00 15.24 28.74
CA ARG A 247 8.96 15.74 27.81
C ARG A 247 9.57 16.23 26.50
N LEU A 248 10.71 16.91 26.55
CA LEU A 248 11.46 17.33 25.36
C LEU A 248 11.97 16.12 24.58
N ALA A 249 12.49 15.10 25.25
CA ALA A 249 12.91 13.84 24.61
C ALA A 249 11.75 13.19 23.83
N ASN A 250 10.55 13.13 24.43
CA ASN A 250 9.35 12.62 23.77
C ASN A 250 8.90 13.47 22.57
N CYS A 251 9.15 14.78 22.58
CA CYS A 251 8.91 15.64 21.42
C CYS A 251 9.94 15.40 20.30
N PHE A 252 11.22 15.28 20.64
CA PHE A 252 12.27 14.96 19.67
C PHE A 252 12.15 13.54 19.09
N LYS A 253 11.51 12.58 19.79
CA LYS A 253 11.12 11.30 19.19
C LYS A 253 10.25 11.49 17.94
N LEU A 254 9.44 12.54 17.86
CA LEU A 254 8.64 12.84 16.66
C LEU A 254 9.51 13.26 15.47
N ALA A 255 10.76 13.69 15.68
CA ALA A 255 11.70 13.95 14.59
C ALA A 255 12.00 12.67 13.78
N ARG A 256 11.84 11.47 14.37
CA ARG A 256 11.90 10.19 13.64
C ARG A 256 10.86 10.11 12.51
N LEU A 257 9.74 10.83 12.62
CA LEU A 257 8.70 10.87 11.59
C LEU A 257 9.09 11.65 10.34
N LEU A 258 10.14 12.49 10.41
CA LEU A 258 10.72 13.15 9.24
C LEU A 258 11.20 12.12 8.19
N ARG A 259 11.49 10.88 8.61
CA ARG A 259 11.82 9.74 7.73
C ARG A 259 10.68 9.41 6.74
N LEU A 260 9.41 9.67 7.10
CA LEU A 260 8.27 9.49 6.18
C LEU A 260 8.34 10.42 4.98
N VAL A 261 8.88 11.64 5.16
CA VAL A 261 9.09 12.60 4.07
C VAL A 261 10.12 12.07 3.07
N ALA A 262 11.17 11.40 3.57
CA ALA A 262 12.17 10.76 2.72
C ALA A 262 11.55 9.63 1.89
N PHE A 263 10.69 8.80 2.48
CA PHE A 263 9.97 7.74 1.79
C PHE A 263 9.04 8.27 0.69
N VAL A 264 8.17 9.23 1.00
CA VAL A 264 7.20 9.79 0.03
C VAL A 264 7.90 10.33 -1.22
N ARG A 265 9.05 10.97 -1.05
CA ARG A 265 9.86 11.49 -2.17
C ARG A 265 10.44 10.39 -3.05
N ASN A 266 10.93 9.31 -2.45
CA ASN A 266 11.48 8.20 -3.22
C ASN A 266 10.37 7.44 -3.95
N PHE A 267 9.19 7.31 -3.34
CA PHE A 267 8.03 6.67 -3.92
C PHE A 267 7.50 7.38 -5.18
N GLN A 268 7.53 8.72 -5.22
CA GLN A 268 7.09 9.50 -6.39
C GLN A 268 7.88 9.22 -7.67
N LYS A 269 9.08 8.64 -7.57
CA LYS A 269 9.95 8.33 -8.72
C LYS A 269 9.68 6.94 -9.30
N THR A 270 8.99 6.08 -8.57
CA THR A 270 8.78 4.69 -8.96
C THR A 270 7.46 4.51 -9.70
N GLU A 271 7.53 3.86 -10.86
CA GLU A 271 6.43 3.66 -11.81
C GLU A 271 5.39 2.62 -11.36
N TYR A 272 5.19 2.43 -10.05
CA TYR A 272 4.24 1.48 -9.48
C TYR A 272 2.81 2.04 -9.45
N ARG A 273 2.29 2.51 -10.59
CA ARG A 273 0.89 2.96 -10.74
C ARG A 273 -0.13 1.89 -10.33
N SER A 274 0.25 0.60 -10.36
CA SER A 274 -0.58 -0.53 -9.91
C SER A 274 -0.61 -0.71 -8.38
N ALA A 275 0.39 -0.23 -7.64
CA ALA A 275 0.46 -0.40 -6.18
C ALA A 275 -0.30 0.68 -5.39
N VAL A 276 -0.94 1.64 -6.07
CA VAL A 276 -1.63 2.78 -5.44
C VAL A 276 -2.68 2.32 -4.43
N LEU A 277 -3.46 1.30 -4.75
CA LEU A 277 -4.46 0.75 -3.83
C LEU A 277 -3.83 0.16 -2.57
N PHE A 278 -2.72 -0.57 -2.70
CA PHE A 278 -1.99 -1.13 -1.58
C PHE A 278 -1.51 -0.04 -0.61
N PHE A 279 -0.88 1.01 -1.14
CA PHE A 279 -0.42 2.13 -0.31
C PHE A 279 -1.57 2.92 0.31
N LEU A 280 -2.70 3.03 -0.38
CA LEU A 280 -3.88 3.70 0.17
C LEU A 280 -4.52 2.90 1.31
N MET A 281 -4.55 1.56 1.20
CA MET A 281 -4.97 0.67 2.29
C MET A 281 -4.00 0.73 3.48
N LEU A 282 -2.70 0.81 3.21
CA LEU A 282 -1.70 0.99 4.26
C LEU A 282 -1.87 2.35 4.97
N LEU A 283 -2.09 3.42 4.21
CA LEU A 283 -2.37 4.75 4.75
C LEU A 283 -3.60 4.74 5.64
N PHE A 284 -4.67 4.05 5.24
CA PHE A 284 -5.87 3.87 6.05
C PHE A 284 -5.57 3.20 7.40
N ALA A 285 -4.81 2.09 7.39
CA ALA A 285 -4.45 1.39 8.61
C ALA A 285 -3.57 2.24 9.55
N ILE A 286 -2.57 2.94 9.00
CA ILE A 286 -1.72 3.85 9.77
C ILE A 286 -2.53 5.03 10.33
N ALA A 287 -3.43 5.62 9.54
CA ALA A 287 -4.30 6.70 9.99
C ALA A 287 -5.20 6.25 11.14
N ALA A 288 -5.80 5.05 11.06
CA ALA A 288 -6.58 4.49 12.16
C ALA A 288 -5.74 4.30 13.43
N HIS A 289 -4.52 3.79 13.31
CA HIS A 289 -3.58 3.66 14.43
C HIS A 289 -3.23 5.01 15.05
N TRP A 290 -2.93 6.02 14.23
CA TRP A 290 -2.60 7.36 14.69
C TRP A 290 -3.76 8.03 15.40
N LEU A 291 -4.96 7.96 14.82
CA LEU A 291 -6.18 8.48 15.45
C LEU A 291 -6.45 7.79 16.79
N ALA A 292 -6.21 6.48 16.90
CA ALA A 292 -6.32 5.77 18.17
C ALA A 292 -5.31 6.24 19.21
N CYS A 293 -4.05 6.46 18.80
CA CYS A 293 -3.01 6.99 19.68
C CYS A 293 -3.33 8.41 20.16
N ILE A 294 -3.82 9.28 19.26
CA ILE A 294 -4.21 10.65 19.59
C ILE A 294 -5.44 10.64 20.51
N PHE A 295 -6.44 9.79 20.24
CA PHE A 295 -7.63 9.66 21.07
C PHE A 295 -7.31 9.26 22.52
N HIS A 296 -6.36 8.34 22.69
CA HIS A 296 -5.85 7.99 24.02
C HIS A 296 -5.03 9.11 24.66
N PHE A 297 -4.18 9.78 23.87
CA PHE A 297 -3.35 10.87 24.36
C PHE A 297 -4.19 12.06 24.86
N ILE A 298 -5.26 12.42 24.15
CA ILE A 298 -6.22 13.45 24.57
C ILE A 298 -6.86 13.07 25.91
N ALA A 299 -7.31 11.82 26.07
CA ALA A 299 -7.90 11.37 27.32
C ALA A 299 -6.92 11.45 28.49
N ILE A 300 -5.65 11.09 28.31
CA ILE A 300 -4.63 11.24 29.36
C ILE A 300 -4.41 12.71 29.73
N LEU A 301 -4.38 13.61 28.75
CA LEU A 301 -4.15 15.04 28.98
C LEU A 301 -5.33 15.74 29.67
N GLU A 302 -6.56 15.39 29.30
CA GLU A 302 -7.76 16.03 29.86
C GLU A 302 -8.15 15.46 31.23
N ARG A 303 -7.96 14.14 31.43
CA ARG A 303 -8.35 13.43 32.65
C ARG A 303 -7.91 14.12 33.96
N PRO A 304 -6.67 14.60 34.18
CA PRO A 304 -6.30 15.24 35.44
C PRO A 304 -7.06 16.53 35.70
N ASN A 305 -7.41 17.29 34.66
CA ASN A 305 -8.07 18.60 34.77
C ASN A 305 -9.59 18.51 34.93
N LEU A 306 -10.18 17.32 34.75
CA LEU A 306 -11.61 17.10 34.89
C LEU A 306 -12.02 16.97 36.36
N GLN A 307 -12.99 17.80 36.77
CA GLN A 307 -13.63 17.80 38.09
C GLN A 307 -14.43 16.50 38.33
N VAL A 308 -15.11 16.01 37.29
CA VAL A 308 -15.82 14.71 37.30
C VAL A 308 -15.15 13.80 36.28
N LYS A 309 -14.83 12.56 36.66
CA LYS A 309 -14.13 11.60 35.80
C LYS A 309 -15.12 10.89 34.87
N TYR A 310 -15.40 11.49 33.72
CA TYR A 310 -16.35 10.95 32.71
C TYR A 310 -15.72 10.78 31.32
N SER A 311 -14.40 10.70 31.20
CA SER A 311 -13.73 10.40 29.92
C SER A 311 -14.10 9.01 29.42
N TRP A 312 -13.95 8.74 28.12
CA TRP A 312 -14.14 7.39 27.56
C TRP A 312 -13.31 6.33 28.29
N LEU A 313 -12.15 6.73 28.83
CA LEU A 313 -11.25 5.87 29.57
C LEU A 313 -11.84 5.48 30.95
N ASP A 314 -12.58 6.39 31.59
CA ASP A 314 -13.26 6.14 32.86
C ASP A 314 -14.49 5.24 32.65
N HIS A 315 -15.25 5.44 31.57
CA HIS A 315 -16.33 4.52 31.18
C HIS A 315 -15.80 3.11 30.85
N LEU A 316 -14.63 3.02 30.22
CA LEU A 316 -13.97 1.74 29.99
C LEU A 316 -13.60 1.05 31.32
N ALA A 317 -13.02 1.80 32.25
CA ALA A 317 -12.68 1.31 33.57
C ALA A 317 -13.91 0.77 34.33
N GLU A 318 -15.03 1.49 34.28
CA GLU A 318 -16.30 1.06 34.87
C GLU A 318 -16.81 -0.23 34.23
N LYS A 319 -16.82 -0.31 32.89
CA LYS A 319 -17.28 -1.49 32.15
C LYS A 319 -16.48 -2.75 32.50
N TYR A 320 -15.17 -2.62 32.67
CA TYR A 320 -14.29 -3.74 33.03
C TYR A 320 -14.18 -3.95 34.55
N LYS A 321 -14.89 -3.16 35.37
CA LYS A 321 -14.82 -3.18 36.84
C LYS A 321 -13.39 -2.97 37.37
N MET A 322 -12.59 -2.19 36.65
CA MET A 322 -11.22 -1.83 37.00
C MET A 322 -11.12 -0.31 37.17
N PRO A 323 -11.67 0.27 38.25
CA PRO A 323 -11.67 1.70 38.46
C PRO A 323 -10.26 2.24 38.69
N TYR A 324 -10.03 3.48 38.29
CA TYR A 324 -8.78 4.18 38.59
C TYR A 324 -8.79 4.67 40.04
N LEU A 325 -8.03 4.02 40.92
CA LEU A 325 -7.82 4.46 42.30
C LEU A 325 -6.82 5.62 42.35
N VAL A 326 -7.07 6.61 43.20
CA VAL A 326 -6.21 7.80 43.36
C VAL A 326 -4.83 7.44 43.93
N ASN A 327 -4.76 6.39 44.76
CA ASN A 327 -3.55 5.98 45.49
C ASN A 327 -2.85 4.75 44.88
N ASP A 328 -3.36 4.22 43.77
CA ASP A 328 -2.75 3.08 43.10
C ASP A 328 -2.51 3.39 41.62
N THR A 329 -1.23 3.49 41.27
CA THR A 329 -0.76 3.75 39.90
C THR A 329 -0.95 2.56 38.96
N LEU A 330 -1.20 1.35 39.49
CA LEU A 330 -1.55 0.15 38.70
C LEU A 330 -3.04 0.02 38.43
N SER A 331 -3.86 0.89 39.01
CA SER A 331 -5.30 0.85 38.80
C SER A 331 -5.71 1.30 37.40
N GLY A 332 -6.74 0.64 36.88
CA GLY A 332 -7.29 0.86 35.55
C GLY A 332 -7.17 -0.35 34.62
N PRO A 333 -7.84 -0.33 33.47
CA PRO A 333 -7.83 -1.41 32.50
C PRO A 333 -6.45 -1.65 31.86
N ASP A 334 -6.19 -2.90 31.48
CA ASP A 334 -4.96 -3.33 30.80
C ASP A 334 -4.61 -2.50 29.57
N LEU A 335 -3.30 -2.37 29.30
CA LEU A 335 -2.78 -1.66 28.12
C LEU A 335 -3.37 -2.19 26.80
N LYS A 336 -3.51 -3.52 26.70
CA LYS A 336 -4.12 -4.18 25.53
C LYS A 336 -5.57 -3.76 25.35
N SER A 337 -6.34 -3.71 26.45
CA SER A 337 -7.75 -3.32 26.43
C SER A 337 -7.93 -1.85 26.06
N LYS A 338 -7.08 -0.96 26.59
CA LYS A 338 -7.04 0.46 26.20
C LYS A 338 -6.75 0.64 24.71
N TYR A 339 -5.69 -0.01 24.21
CA TYR A 339 -5.27 0.10 22.81
C TYR A 339 -6.32 -0.46 21.85
N LEU A 340 -6.84 -1.68 22.10
CA LEU A 340 -7.85 -2.29 21.24
C LEU A 340 -9.15 -1.50 21.22
N THR A 341 -9.55 -0.92 22.35
CA THR A 341 -10.76 -0.06 22.43
C THR A 341 -10.56 1.23 21.66
N ALA A 342 -9.42 1.90 21.80
CA ALA A 342 -9.10 3.12 21.06
C ALA A 342 -8.99 2.85 19.54
N LEU A 343 -8.37 1.74 19.16
CA LEU A 343 -8.28 1.32 17.75
C LEU A 343 -9.64 0.97 17.17
N PHE A 344 -10.48 0.28 17.95
CA PHE A 344 -11.86 0.00 17.55
C PHE A 344 -12.66 1.30 17.30
N PHE A 345 -12.53 2.27 18.20
CA PHE A 345 -13.13 3.59 18.01
C PHE A 345 -12.62 4.26 16.72
N ALA A 346 -11.30 4.34 16.54
CA ALA A 346 -10.71 4.95 15.36
C ALA A 346 -11.14 4.26 14.05
N MET A 347 -11.12 2.92 14.01
CA MET A 347 -11.54 2.14 12.85
C MET A 347 -13.00 2.40 12.50
N THR A 348 -13.91 2.33 13.49
CA THR A 348 -15.34 2.53 13.27
C THR A 348 -15.70 3.95 12.87
N SER A 349 -14.97 4.96 13.37
CA SER A 349 -15.06 6.35 12.94
C SER A 349 -14.52 6.55 11.53
N LEU A 350 -13.38 5.93 11.19
CA LEU A 350 -12.74 6.06 9.87
C LEU A 350 -13.57 5.39 8.76
N THR A 351 -14.22 4.26 9.06
CA THR A 351 -15.16 3.58 8.15
C THR A 351 -16.56 4.20 8.15
N SER A 352 -16.82 5.25 8.94
CA SER A 352 -18.14 5.87 9.09
C SER A 352 -19.24 4.90 9.52
N VAL A 353 -18.91 3.86 10.29
CA VAL A 353 -19.87 2.88 10.83
C VAL A 353 -20.45 3.39 12.15
N GLY A 354 -19.60 3.91 13.04
CA GLY A 354 -20.02 4.65 14.23
C GLY A 354 -21.00 3.92 15.15
N PHE A 355 -20.65 2.73 15.66
CA PHE A 355 -21.55 1.93 16.53
C PHE A 355 -21.93 2.61 17.87
N GLY A 356 -21.23 3.66 18.28
CA GLY A 356 -21.52 4.41 19.51
C GLY A 356 -21.22 3.67 20.82
N ASN A 357 -20.55 2.52 20.77
CA ASN A 357 -20.15 1.75 21.96
C ASN A 357 -18.98 2.38 22.74
N VAL A 358 -18.17 3.19 22.07
CA VAL A 358 -17.15 4.05 22.65
C VAL A 358 -17.51 5.46 22.19
N ALA A 359 -17.89 6.31 23.13
CA ALA A 359 -18.32 7.67 22.85
C ALA A 359 -17.30 8.68 23.38
N ALA A 360 -17.15 9.77 22.63
CA ALA A 360 -16.44 10.94 23.09
C ALA A 360 -17.32 11.74 24.04
N ASN A 361 -16.87 11.89 25.29
CA ASN A 361 -17.67 12.53 26.32
C ASN A 361 -17.20 13.96 26.59
N THR A 362 -15.89 14.18 26.64
CA THR A 362 -15.31 15.50 26.87
C THR A 362 -15.42 16.37 25.62
N ASN A 363 -15.33 17.70 25.79
CA ASN A 363 -15.39 18.62 24.66
C ASN A 363 -14.21 18.41 23.68
N GLY A 364 -13.01 18.12 24.19
CA GLY A 364 -11.85 17.83 23.35
C GLY A 364 -11.98 16.49 22.61
N GLU A 365 -12.44 15.43 23.28
CA GLU A 365 -12.75 14.15 22.63
C GLU A 365 -13.81 14.32 21.53
N LYS A 366 -14.85 15.12 21.76
CA LYS A 366 -15.93 15.38 20.79
C LYS A 366 -15.41 16.12 19.58
N LEU A 367 -14.64 17.19 19.78
CA LEU A 367 -14.03 17.95 18.69
C LEU A 367 -13.11 17.06 17.85
N PHE A 368 -12.27 16.26 18.50
CA PHE A 368 -11.40 15.29 17.83
C PHE A 368 -12.21 14.26 17.02
N SER A 369 -13.31 13.75 17.59
CA SER A 369 -14.17 12.77 16.92
C SER A 369 -14.78 13.35 15.64
N ILE A 370 -15.28 14.58 15.67
CA ILE A 370 -15.82 15.28 14.49
C ILE A 370 -14.74 15.38 13.40
N LEU A 371 -13.53 15.81 13.75
CA LEU A 371 -12.42 15.90 12.81
C LEU A 371 -12.01 14.53 12.24
N SER A 372 -12.00 13.49 13.08
CA SER A 372 -11.65 12.13 12.69
C SER A 372 -12.67 11.53 11.71
N MET A 373 -13.96 11.82 11.88
CA MET A 373 -15.03 11.37 10.97
C MET A 373 -14.94 12.06 9.61
N LEU A 374 -14.65 13.37 9.58
CA LEU A 374 -14.42 14.11 8.33
C LEU A 374 -13.20 13.54 7.58
N ALA A 375 -12.08 13.34 8.25
CA ALA A 375 -10.90 12.71 7.66
C ALA A 375 -11.20 11.28 7.15
N GLY A 376 -11.97 10.49 7.90
CA GLY A 376 -12.39 9.14 7.52
C GLY A 376 -13.25 9.09 6.27
N SER A 377 -14.19 10.03 6.14
CA SER A 377 -15.02 10.16 4.94
C SER A 377 -14.17 10.41 3.68
N PHE A 378 -13.15 11.26 3.77
CA PHE A 378 -12.26 11.58 2.65
C PHE A 378 -11.40 10.37 2.24
N LEU A 379 -10.83 9.67 3.24
CA LEU A 379 -9.99 8.50 3.01
C LEU A 379 -10.80 7.33 2.42
N SER A 380 -12.00 7.08 2.96
CA SER A 380 -12.92 6.04 2.46
C SER A 380 -13.38 6.35 1.03
N ALA A 381 -13.71 7.60 0.71
CA ALA A 381 -14.06 8.01 -0.65
C ALA A 381 -12.89 7.80 -1.63
N SER A 382 -11.66 8.10 -1.22
CA SER A 382 -10.46 7.91 -2.04
C SER A 382 -10.21 6.42 -2.36
N ILE A 383 -10.41 5.53 -1.37
CA ILE A 383 -10.27 4.08 -1.56
C ILE A 383 -11.30 3.56 -2.55
N LEU A 384 -12.56 3.92 -2.36
CA LEU A 384 -13.64 3.51 -3.25
C LEU A 384 -13.44 4.04 -4.68
N GLY A 385 -12.97 5.29 -4.84
CA GLY A 385 -12.64 5.87 -6.14
C GLY A 385 -11.50 5.12 -6.85
N SER A 386 -10.47 4.73 -6.09
CA SER A 386 -9.34 3.95 -6.62
C SER A 386 -9.76 2.55 -7.05
N VAL A 387 -10.55 1.86 -6.22
CA VAL A 387 -11.11 0.53 -6.55
C VAL A 387 -12.00 0.61 -7.79
N THR A 388 -12.86 1.63 -7.89
CA THR A 388 -13.72 1.83 -9.07
C THR A 388 -12.90 2.03 -10.34
N THR A 389 -11.84 2.84 -10.29
CA THR A 389 -10.93 3.04 -11.43
C THR A 389 -10.25 1.74 -11.86
N ILE A 390 -9.82 0.92 -10.89
CA ILE A 390 -9.21 -0.39 -11.18
C ILE A 390 -10.23 -1.31 -11.83
N ILE A 391 -11.46 -1.37 -11.33
CA ILE A 391 -12.53 -2.19 -11.91
C ILE A 391 -12.81 -1.76 -13.34
N ILE A 392 -12.97 -0.46 -13.62
CA ILE A 392 -13.20 0.05 -14.97
C ILE A 392 -12.06 -0.38 -15.92
N LYS A 393 -10.80 -0.19 -15.51
CA LYS A 393 -9.63 -0.59 -16.30
C LYS A 393 -9.54 -2.09 -16.53
N LEU A 394 -9.92 -2.91 -15.55
CA LEU A 394 -9.90 -4.37 -15.68
C LEU A 394 -10.91 -4.88 -16.70
N TYR A 395 -12.06 -4.23 -16.83
CA TYR A 395 -13.12 -4.64 -17.76
C TYR A 395 -13.06 -3.93 -19.12
N GLN A 396 -12.28 -2.84 -19.25
CA GLN A 396 -12.22 -2.02 -20.45
C GLN A 396 -11.98 -2.83 -21.74
N GLY A 397 -10.97 -3.69 -21.79
CA GLY A 397 -10.67 -4.46 -23.02
C GLY A 397 -11.74 -5.48 -23.41
N ALA A 398 -12.47 -6.03 -22.43
CA ALA A 398 -13.59 -6.93 -22.71
C ALA A 398 -14.83 -6.17 -23.17
N GLU A 399 -15.03 -4.94 -22.68
CA GLU A 399 -16.11 -4.05 -23.10
C GLU A 399 -15.90 -3.57 -24.54
N GLU A 400 -14.69 -3.17 -24.92
CA GLU A 400 -14.35 -2.74 -26.30
C GLU A 400 -14.63 -3.85 -27.33
N LEU A 401 -14.20 -5.10 -27.05
CA LEU A 401 -14.50 -6.25 -27.92
C LEU A 401 -16.00 -6.51 -28.06
N LYS A 402 -16.75 -6.32 -26.97
CA LYS A 402 -18.19 -6.51 -26.94
C LYS A 402 -18.92 -5.41 -27.70
N GLU A 403 -18.49 -4.16 -27.57
CA GLU A 403 -19.02 -3.01 -28.33
C GLU A 403 -18.78 -3.19 -29.83
N MET A 404 -17.60 -3.69 -30.21
CA MET A 404 -17.28 -3.99 -31.61
C MET A 404 -18.16 -5.11 -32.17
N LYS A 405 -18.35 -6.21 -31.42
CA LYS A 405 -19.29 -7.28 -31.79
C LYS A 405 -20.72 -6.74 -31.97
N GLN A 406 -21.17 -5.89 -31.04
CA GLN A 406 -22.50 -5.30 -31.11
C GLN A 406 -22.67 -4.39 -32.33
N SER A 407 -21.64 -3.61 -32.67
CA SER A 407 -21.62 -2.78 -33.87
C SER A 407 -21.70 -3.61 -35.16
N ILE A 408 -21.06 -4.79 -35.19
CA ILE A 408 -21.18 -5.74 -36.31
C ILE A 408 -22.62 -6.27 -36.41
N ASP A 409 -23.24 -6.64 -35.29
CA ASP A 409 -24.63 -7.12 -35.27
C ASP A 409 -25.61 -6.05 -35.77
N ASP A 410 -25.39 -4.79 -35.38
CA ASP A 410 -26.23 -3.67 -35.82
C ASP A 410 -26.00 -3.33 -37.30
N PHE A 411 -24.76 -3.46 -37.80
CA PHE A 411 -24.43 -3.35 -39.23
C PHE A 411 -25.14 -4.43 -40.06
N ILE A 412 -25.12 -5.68 -39.60
CA ILE A 412 -25.81 -6.81 -40.24
C ILE A 412 -27.32 -6.55 -40.34
N LYS A 413 -27.93 -6.06 -39.25
CA LYS A 413 -29.37 -5.73 -39.22
C LYS A 413 -29.70 -4.57 -40.14
N HIS A 414 -28.90 -3.50 -40.11
CA HIS A 414 -29.14 -2.28 -40.86
C HIS A 414 -29.11 -2.53 -42.37
N HIS A 415 -28.08 -3.25 -42.85
CA HIS A 415 -27.92 -3.56 -44.27
C HIS A 415 -28.68 -4.83 -44.73
N ARG A 416 -29.43 -5.48 -43.83
CA ARG A 416 -30.18 -6.73 -44.10
C ARG A 416 -29.32 -7.80 -44.78
N ILE A 417 -28.14 -8.05 -44.23
CA ILE A 417 -27.19 -9.03 -44.76
C ILE A 417 -27.78 -10.45 -44.68
N CYS A 418 -27.54 -11.29 -45.69
CA CYS A 418 -28.06 -12.65 -45.70
C CYS A 418 -27.50 -13.46 -44.51
N LYS A 419 -28.30 -14.38 -43.96
CA LYS A 419 -27.95 -15.13 -42.74
C LYS A 419 -26.63 -15.91 -42.84
N LEU A 420 -26.29 -16.39 -44.04
CA LEU A 420 -25.04 -17.12 -44.27
C LEU A 420 -23.80 -16.22 -44.17
N LEU A 421 -23.85 -15.02 -44.76
CA LEU A 421 -22.75 -14.06 -44.71
C LEU A 421 -22.63 -13.41 -43.32
N ALA A 422 -23.77 -13.13 -42.67
CA ALA A 422 -23.82 -12.64 -41.29
C ALA A 422 -23.10 -13.60 -40.32
N LYS A 423 -23.40 -14.90 -40.42
CA LYS A 423 -22.75 -15.92 -39.58
C LYS A 423 -21.24 -15.99 -39.83
N ARG A 424 -20.81 -15.97 -41.11
CA ARG A 424 -19.38 -15.95 -41.44
C ARG A 424 -18.66 -14.73 -40.89
N MET A 425 -19.29 -13.56 -40.93
CA MET A 425 -18.72 -12.32 -40.40
C MET A 425 -18.54 -12.39 -38.88
N GLN A 426 -19.54 -12.90 -38.16
CA GLN A 426 -19.47 -13.13 -36.71
C GLN A 426 -18.41 -14.18 -36.36
N ASP A 427 -18.38 -15.32 -37.06
CA ASP A 427 -17.40 -16.39 -36.82
C ASP A 427 -15.96 -15.90 -37.08
N SER A 428 -15.74 -15.09 -38.13
CA SER A 428 -14.44 -14.47 -38.42
C SER A 428 -14.02 -13.52 -37.30
N PHE A 429 -14.94 -12.67 -36.83
CA PHE A 429 -14.67 -11.75 -35.74
C PHE A 429 -14.37 -12.47 -34.42
N GLU A 430 -15.10 -13.56 -34.12
CA GLU A 430 -14.83 -14.39 -32.95
C GLU A 430 -13.50 -15.13 -33.06
N HIS A 431 -13.12 -15.57 -34.26
CA HIS A 431 -11.83 -16.20 -34.50
C HIS A 431 -10.68 -15.21 -34.34
N GLU A 432 -10.78 -14.03 -34.95
CA GLU A 432 -9.81 -12.95 -34.77
C GLU A 432 -9.74 -12.53 -33.30
N GLY A 433 -10.88 -12.32 -32.63
CA GLY A 433 -10.93 -11.99 -31.21
C GLY A 433 -10.26 -13.02 -30.29
N LYS A 434 -10.27 -14.31 -30.65
CA LYS A 434 -9.55 -15.36 -29.92
C LYS A 434 -8.03 -15.31 -30.17
N ASN A 435 -7.61 -15.04 -31.40
CA ASN A 435 -6.19 -15.03 -31.78
C ASN A 435 -5.48 -13.72 -31.42
N THR A 436 -6.10 -12.57 -31.69
CA THR A 436 -5.49 -11.24 -31.48
C THR A 436 -5.90 -10.60 -30.17
N LYS A 437 -6.93 -11.13 -29.46
CA LYS A 437 -7.49 -10.55 -28.22
C LYS A 437 -7.91 -9.08 -28.37
N GLY A 438 -8.22 -8.63 -29.58
CA GLY A 438 -8.57 -7.24 -29.88
C GLY A 438 -7.39 -6.30 -30.09
N ILE A 439 -6.18 -6.84 -30.23
CA ILE A 439 -4.97 -6.05 -30.45
C ILE A 439 -4.75 -5.85 -31.95
N ASP A 440 -4.76 -4.59 -32.40
CA ASP A 440 -4.35 -4.22 -33.76
C ASP A 440 -2.82 -4.17 -33.87
N MET A 441 -2.24 -5.18 -34.52
CA MET A 441 -0.80 -5.32 -34.71
C MET A 441 -0.19 -4.11 -35.45
N ASN A 442 -0.90 -3.55 -36.43
CA ASN A 442 -0.38 -2.45 -37.25
C ASN A 442 -0.29 -1.14 -36.45
N SER A 443 -1.27 -0.89 -35.57
CA SER A 443 -1.24 0.25 -34.65
C SER A 443 -0.07 0.14 -33.66
N ILE A 444 0.19 -1.06 -33.12
CA ILE A 444 1.33 -1.30 -32.23
C ILE A 444 2.65 -1.06 -32.94
N LEU A 445 2.85 -1.62 -34.13
CA LEU A 445 4.11 -1.48 -34.87
C LEU A 445 4.44 -0.01 -35.12
N LYS A 446 3.46 0.82 -35.48
CA LYS A 446 3.64 2.27 -35.71
C LYS A 446 4.09 3.07 -34.47
N THR A 447 3.99 2.51 -33.27
CA THR A 447 4.46 3.18 -32.04
C THR A 447 5.99 3.15 -31.91
N PHE A 448 6.66 2.24 -32.62
CA PHE A 448 8.11 2.06 -32.56
C PHE A 448 8.82 2.71 -33.75
N PRO A 449 10.11 3.10 -33.62
CA PRO A 449 10.94 3.50 -34.76
C PRO A 449 11.08 2.40 -35.81
N GLU A 450 11.27 2.77 -37.08
CA GLU A 450 11.31 1.85 -38.23
C GLU A 450 12.32 0.70 -38.07
N CYS A 451 13.49 0.95 -37.48
CA CYS A 451 14.49 -0.10 -37.25
C CYS A 451 13.95 -1.21 -36.32
N ILE A 452 13.24 -0.85 -35.25
CA ILE A 452 12.67 -1.81 -34.30
C ILE A 452 11.46 -2.52 -34.92
N GLN A 453 10.69 -1.85 -35.77
CA GLN A 453 9.59 -2.47 -36.50
C GLN A 453 10.08 -3.60 -37.41
N ALA A 454 11.19 -3.38 -38.13
CA ALA A 454 11.81 -4.37 -38.99
C ALA A 454 12.26 -5.60 -38.18
N ASP A 455 12.94 -5.40 -37.05
CA ASP A 455 13.39 -6.47 -36.17
C ASP A 455 12.20 -7.30 -35.61
N ILE A 456 11.12 -6.64 -35.18
CA ILE A 456 9.91 -7.32 -34.69
C ILE A 456 9.25 -8.13 -35.81
N CYS A 457 9.14 -7.56 -37.01
CA CYS A 457 8.53 -8.23 -38.15
C CYS A 457 9.32 -9.48 -38.57
N LEU A 458 10.65 -9.39 -38.58
CA LEU A 458 11.53 -10.52 -38.87
C LEU A 458 11.39 -11.61 -37.80
N HIS A 459 11.34 -11.23 -36.52
CA HIS A 459 11.15 -12.19 -35.43
C HIS A 459 9.82 -12.95 -35.51
N LEU A 460 8.71 -12.25 -35.76
CA LEU A 460 7.37 -12.86 -35.85
C LEU A 460 7.23 -13.82 -37.02
N ASN A 461 7.92 -13.53 -38.13
CA ASN A 461 7.83 -14.34 -39.36
C ASN A 461 9.00 -15.33 -39.51
N ARG A 462 9.90 -15.44 -38.54
CA ARG A 462 11.15 -16.22 -38.67
C ARG A 462 10.91 -17.70 -38.99
N GLU A 463 9.95 -18.33 -38.32
CA GLU A 463 9.61 -19.73 -38.59
C GLU A 463 9.01 -19.92 -40.00
N LEU A 464 8.19 -18.98 -40.46
CA LEU A 464 7.63 -19.03 -41.80
C LEU A 464 8.72 -18.86 -42.87
N LEU A 465 9.66 -17.94 -42.65
CA LEU A 465 10.77 -17.70 -43.56
C LEU A 465 11.73 -18.89 -43.61
N ASN A 466 12.07 -19.48 -42.46
CA ASN A 466 12.99 -20.62 -42.39
C ASN A 466 12.39 -21.94 -42.92
N ASN A 467 11.07 -22.14 -42.76
CA ASN A 467 10.41 -23.38 -43.17
C ASN A 467 9.91 -23.36 -44.62
N CYS A 468 10.02 -22.22 -45.31
CA CYS A 468 9.59 -22.10 -46.70
C CYS A 468 10.76 -22.41 -47.63
N SER A 469 10.64 -23.49 -48.41
CA SER A 469 11.65 -23.94 -49.39
C SER A 469 12.04 -22.88 -50.43
N VAL A 470 11.19 -21.88 -50.65
CA VAL A 470 11.46 -20.75 -51.54
C VAL A 470 12.56 -19.84 -51.00
N PHE A 471 12.72 -19.75 -49.68
CA PHE A 471 13.70 -18.88 -49.02
C PHE A 471 14.92 -19.63 -48.48
N GLU A 472 15.04 -20.94 -48.74
CA GLU A 472 16.12 -21.81 -48.23
C GLU A 472 17.54 -21.38 -48.69
N HIS A 473 17.63 -20.64 -49.80
CA HIS A 473 18.88 -20.13 -50.36
C HIS A 473 19.04 -18.60 -50.19
N ALA A 474 18.13 -17.94 -49.47
CA ALA A 474 18.23 -16.52 -49.18
C ALA A 474 19.19 -16.33 -47.99
N ASN A 475 20.20 -15.48 -48.14
CA ASN A 475 21.02 -15.07 -47.01
C ASN A 475 20.23 -14.14 -46.08
N GLU A 476 20.45 -14.28 -44.77
CA GLU A 476 19.89 -13.43 -43.70
C GLU A 476 20.09 -11.93 -43.94
#